data_AF-A0A847A8G0-F1
#
_entry.id   AF-A0A847A8G0-F1
#
_cell.length_a   1.000
_cell.length_b   1.000
_cell.length_c   1.000
_cell.angle_alpha   90.00
_cell.angle_beta   90.00
_cell.angle_gamma   90.00
#
_symmetry.space_group_name_H-M   'P 1'
#
loop_
_entity.id
_entity.type
_entity.pdbx_description
1 polymer ?
#
loop_
_entity_poly.entity_id
_entity_poly.type
_entity_poly.pdbx_seq_one_letter_code
_entity_poly.pdbx_strand_id
1 'polypeptide(L)'
;MKNAVVLGVNPPVYDFTFYDLWAKPAGLLFLLDYLRRRGNTVMLTDCVFEGRTGALSFGRDSIKRREIPKPPPFSAIPRRYYRFGLDEEEFIKTLSPLPSPDYILVTSMMTYWYEGVFSSIKTLRQVFPGAKIVLGGIYARLCPEHAAMSGADMIQTEPLDLDFCQPAFDLYRGLRYGVLITSFGCPFSCEYCASSALEPVFRKRPTVLVRSDAESQLASGGVRDLAFYDDALLIDREKGLYPLLSQLKPQDIRFHTPNGLHVREIDEECAAVLKKSGFKTIRLSFESSDAEMQHRSSDKVSAEEYRASLEALKGAGFTESSLETYVLAGVPGQTTESVELSIRFVKDLGGVPRIAEYSPVPGTISFEAAAALLPGLVDEPLLCNKTVFSPYLSRIMTHG
;
A
#
# COMPACT_ATOMS: atom_id res chain seq x y z
N MET A 1 13.66 0.05 -24.35
CA MET A 1 12.51 -0.32 -25.22
C MET A 1 12.04 0.95 -25.93
N LYS A 2 11.88 0.91 -27.26
CA LYS A 2 11.32 2.00 -28.07
C LYS A 2 10.40 1.38 -29.11
N ASN A 3 9.25 2.01 -29.39
CA ASN A 3 8.22 1.52 -30.30
C ASN A 3 7.62 0.15 -29.93
N ALA A 4 7.70 -0.25 -28.66
CA ALA A 4 7.08 -1.48 -28.17
C ALA A 4 5.64 -1.23 -27.68
N VAL A 5 4.81 -2.27 -27.71
CA VAL A 5 3.52 -2.33 -27.03
C VAL A 5 3.72 -2.97 -25.67
N VAL A 6 3.42 -2.24 -24.60
CA VAL A 6 3.65 -2.67 -23.21
C VAL A 6 2.33 -2.71 -22.46
N LEU A 7 1.99 -3.86 -21.89
CA LEU A 7 0.83 -4.04 -21.03
C LEU A 7 1.26 -4.10 -19.57
N GLY A 8 0.78 -3.18 -18.74
CA GLY A 8 0.86 -3.32 -17.28
C GLY A 8 -0.30 -4.13 -16.74
N VAL A 9 -0.04 -5.03 -15.80
CA VAL A 9 -1.05 -5.87 -15.15
C VAL A 9 -0.92 -5.75 -13.63
N ASN A 10 -2.00 -5.34 -12.98
CA ASN A 10 -2.19 -5.50 -11.53
C ASN A 10 -3.09 -6.73 -11.29
N PRO A 11 -2.54 -7.84 -10.79
CA PRO A 11 -3.27 -9.10 -10.60
C PRO A 11 -4.47 -9.00 -9.65
N PRO A 12 -5.41 -9.96 -9.71
CA PRO A 12 -6.40 -10.16 -8.66
C PRO A 12 -5.70 -10.53 -7.34
N VAL A 13 -6.34 -10.21 -6.22
CA VAL A 13 -5.80 -10.49 -4.89
C VAL A 13 -6.39 -11.78 -4.35
N TYR A 14 -5.54 -12.68 -3.85
CA TYR A 14 -5.93 -13.90 -3.15
C TYR A 14 -5.64 -13.68 -1.67
N ASP A 15 -6.70 -13.56 -0.86
CA ASP A 15 -6.57 -13.19 0.56
C ASP A 15 -7.82 -13.57 1.37
N PHE A 16 -7.71 -13.54 2.69
CA PHE A 16 -8.84 -13.58 3.60
C PHE A 16 -9.65 -12.27 3.55
N THR A 17 -8.96 -11.14 3.37
CA THR A 17 -9.58 -9.81 3.35
C THR A 17 -8.88 -8.88 2.39
N PHE A 18 -9.65 -8.07 1.67
CA PHE A 18 -9.14 -6.96 0.88
C PHE A 18 -10.12 -5.79 1.00
N TYR A 19 -9.59 -4.58 1.13
CA TYR A 19 -10.36 -3.34 1.13
C TYR A 19 -9.70 -2.35 0.18
N ASP A 20 -10.52 -1.70 -0.65
CA ASP A 20 -10.05 -0.57 -1.44
C ASP A 20 -9.80 0.62 -0.51
N LEU A 21 -8.56 0.74 -0.02
CA LEU A 21 -8.12 1.86 0.80
C LEU A 21 -7.48 2.94 -0.07
N TRP A 22 -8.09 3.24 -1.23
CA TRP A 22 -7.50 4.04 -2.31
C TRP A 22 -6.32 3.34 -3.01
N ALA A 23 -6.32 2.00 -3.02
CA ALA A 23 -5.18 1.22 -3.47
C ALA A 23 -5.02 1.26 -5.00
N LYS A 24 -3.83 1.64 -5.45
CA LYS A 24 -3.42 1.65 -6.87
C LYS A 24 -1.98 1.14 -6.98
N PRO A 25 -1.62 0.46 -8.08
CA PRO A 25 -0.27 -0.05 -8.30
C PRO A 25 0.68 1.10 -8.73
N ALA A 26 0.91 2.08 -7.85
CA ALA A 26 1.56 3.34 -8.20
C ALA A 26 2.92 3.15 -8.89
N GLY A 27 3.76 2.23 -8.40
CA GLY A 27 5.05 1.91 -9.03
C GLY A 27 4.91 1.43 -10.48
N LEU A 28 3.89 0.61 -10.78
CA LEU A 28 3.60 0.19 -12.16
C LEU A 28 3.15 1.38 -13.01
N LEU A 29 2.32 2.27 -12.48
CA LEU A 29 1.82 3.45 -13.20
C LEU A 29 2.94 4.45 -13.54
N PHE A 30 3.89 4.66 -12.62
CA PHE A 30 5.10 5.43 -12.91
C PHE A 30 5.92 4.79 -14.02
N LEU A 31 6.13 3.48 -13.95
CA LEU A 31 6.89 2.75 -14.97
C LEU A 31 6.23 2.84 -16.36
N LEU A 32 4.90 2.72 -16.43
CA LEU A 32 4.17 2.84 -17.70
C LEU A 32 4.32 4.25 -18.30
N ASP A 33 4.21 5.33 -17.53
CA ASP A 33 4.45 6.68 -18.06
C ASP A 33 5.90 6.87 -18.51
N TYR A 34 6.85 6.37 -17.71
CA TYR A 34 8.28 6.43 -18.02
C TYR A 34 8.60 5.75 -19.37
N LEU A 35 7.96 4.60 -19.64
CA LEU A 35 8.09 3.88 -20.90
C LEU A 35 7.35 4.59 -22.04
N ARG A 36 6.16 5.12 -21.78
CA ARG A 36 5.38 5.93 -22.75
C ARG A 36 6.18 7.11 -23.28
N ARG A 37 6.82 7.89 -22.39
CA ARG A 37 7.67 9.04 -22.76
C ARG A 37 8.88 8.66 -23.64
N ARG A 38 9.24 7.38 -23.67
CA ARG A 38 10.32 6.83 -24.52
C ARG A 38 9.81 6.26 -25.84
N GLY A 39 8.59 6.61 -26.24
CA GLY A 39 7.99 6.25 -27.52
C GLY A 39 7.41 4.84 -27.55
N ASN A 40 6.95 4.32 -26.42
CA ASN A 40 6.24 3.04 -26.36
C ASN A 40 4.73 3.28 -26.23
N THR A 41 3.94 2.36 -26.76
CA THR A 41 2.49 2.32 -26.52
C THR A 41 2.25 1.56 -25.23
N VAL A 42 1.53 2.16 -24.28
CA VAL A 42 1.29 1.54 -22.97
C VAL A 42 -0.21 1.32 -22.74
N MET A 43 -0.51 0.21 -22.09
CA MET A 43 -1.86 -0.20 -21.69
C MET A 43 -1.84 -0.67 -20.24
N LEU A 44 -3.01 -0.73 -19.62
CA LEU A 44 -3.17 -1.21 -18.26
C LEU A 44 -4.36 -2.16 -18.17
N THR A 45 -4.21 -3.24 -17.42
CA THR A 45 -5.31 -4.06 -16.93
C THR A 45 -5.12 -4.25 -15.43
N ASP A 46 -5.98 -3.63 -14.64
CA ASP A 46 -5.97 -3.74 -13.20
C ASP A 46 -7.16 -4.59 -12.75
N CYS A 47 -6.92 -5.86 -12.43
CA CYS A 47 -7.98 -6.82 -12.12
C CYS A 47 -8.76 -6.45 -10.86
N VAL A 48 -8.15 -5.74 -9.91
CA VAL A 48 -8.85 -5.24 -8.71
C VAL A 48 -9.74 -4.08 -9.09
N PHE A 49 -9.23 -3.14 -9.88
CA PHE A 49 -10.02 -2.02 -10.38
C PHE A 49 -11.18 -2.55 -11.24
N GLU A 50 -10.95 -3.31 -12.29
CA GLU A 50 -12.03 -3.78 -13.18
C GLU A 50 -13.06 -4.68 -12.47
N GLY A 51 -12.70 -5.29 -11.32
CA GLY A 51 -13.62 -6.05 -10.47
C GLY A 51 -14.48 -5.22 -9.52
N ARG A 52 -14.58 -3.90 -9.67
CA ARG A 52 -15.41 -3.02 -8.81
C ARG A 52 -16.90 -3.31 -8.98
N THR A 53 -17.62 -3.44 -7.86
CA THR A 53 -19.06 -3.82 -7.84
C THR A 53 -19.98 -2.72 -7.33
N GLY A 54 -19.45 -1.72 -6.65
CA GLY A 54 -20.27 -0.71 -5.97
C GLY A 54 -19.45 0.46 -5.42
N ALA A 55 -20.15 1.54 -5.09
CA ALA A 55 -19.56 2.74 -4.51
C ALA A 55 -19.54 2.68 -2.99
N LEU A 56 -18.39 3.03 -2.41
CA LEU A 56 -18.19 3.28 -0.99
C LEU A 56 -17.90 4.77 -0.77
N SER A 57 -17.76 5.16 0.50
CA SER A 57 -17.45 6.55 0.86
C SER A 57 -16.08 6.99 0.34
N PHE A 58 -15.98 8.29 0.02
CA PHE A 58 -14.76 8.96 -0.44
C PHE A 58 -14.18 8.38 -1.74
N GLY A 59 -15.07 8.05 -2.67
CA GLY A 59 -14.72 7.58 -4.01
C GLY A 59 -14.28 6.12 -4.08
N ARG A 60 -14.07 5.45 -2.94
CA ARG A 60 -13.63 4.04 -2.85
C ARG A 60 -14.69 3.08 -3.40
N ASP A 61 -14.28 1.84 -3.63
CA ASP A 61 -15.11 0.85 -4.28
C ASP A 61 -15.19 -0.46 -3.49
N SER A 62 -16.37 -1.10 -3.52
CA SER A 62 -16.45 -2.51 -3.15
C SER A 62 -15.89 -3.35 -4.30
N ILE A 63 -15.12 -4.39 -3.97
CA ILE A 63 -14.49 -5.27 -4.95
C ILE A 63 -15.21 -6.61 -4.98
N LYS A 64 -15.47 -7.12 -6.19
CA LYS A 64 -15.98 -8.48 -6.44
C LYS A 64 -15.08 -9.46 -5.72
N ARG A 65 -15.68 -10.40 -4.99
CA ARG A 65 -14.95 -11.48 -4.34
C ARG A 65 -15.65 -12.82 -4.58
N ARG A 66 -14.86 -13.86 -4.79
CA ARG A 66 -15.32 -15.25 -4.88
C ARG A 66 -14.59 -16.09 -3.85
N GLU A 67 -15.33 -16.88 -3.09
CA GLU A 67 -14.71 -17.85 -2.17
C GLU A 67 -13.98 -18.91 -2.99
N ILE A 68 -12.78 -19.28 -2.55
CA ILE A 68 -11.91 -20.26 -3.20
C ILE A 68 -11.35 -21.25 -2.17
N PRO A 69 -10.92 -22.45 -2.58
CA PRO A 69 -10.22 -23.36 -1.69
C PRO A 69 -8.98 -22.70 -1.09
N LYS A 70 -8.72 -23.01 0.18
CA LYS A 70 -7.50 -22.54 0.86
C LYS A 70 -6.28 -23.30 0.32
N PRO A 71 -5.15 -22.61 0.07
CA PRO A 71 -3.90 -23.30 -0.21
C PRO A 71 -3.45 -24.12 1.00
N PRO A 72 -2.57 -25.13 0.82
CA PRO A 72 -2.16 -26.04 1.89
C PRO A 72 -1.70 -25.34 3.19
N PRO A 73 -0.91 -24.25 3.17
CA PRO A 73 -0.51 -23.52 4.38
C PRO A 73 -1.69 -22.97 5.20
N PHE A 74 -2.85 -22.74 4.58
CA PHE A 74 -4.03 -22.18 5.22
C PHE A 74 -5.14 -23.21 5.52
N SER A 75 -4.90 -24.49 5.24
CA SER A 75 -5.90 -25.57 5.38
C SER A 75 -6.61 -25.59 6.75
N ALA A 76 -5.87 -25.38 7.84
CA ALA A 76 -6.38 -25.36 9.21
C ALA A 76 -6.99 -24.01 9.67
N ILE A 77 -6.83 -22.92 8.90
CA ILE A 77 -7.25 -21.58 9.32
C ILE A 77 -8.78 -21.47 9.29
N PRO A 78 -9.48 -21.13 10.38
CA PRO A 78 -10.94 -21.10 10.45
C PRO A 78 -11.54 -19.83 9.82
N ARG A 79 -11.00 -19.38 8.69
CA ARG A 79 -11.48 -18.22 7.92
C ARG A 79 -11.69 -18.62 6.47
N ARG A 80 -12.61 -17.94 5.81
CA ARG A 80 -12.86 -18.09 4.38
C ARG A 80 -11.77 -17.36 3.59
N TYR A 81 -11.37 -17.96 2.48
CA TYR A 81 -10.33 -17.44 1.60
C TYR A 81 -10.95 -17.05 0.27
N TYR A 82 -10.55 -15.90 -0.25
CA TYR A 82 -11.24 -15.26 -1.36
C TYR A 82 -10.26 -14.83 -2.43
N ARG A 83 -10.79 -14.80 -3.64
CA ARG A 83 -10.20 -14.11 -4.78
C ARG A 83 -10.95 -12.81 -5.01
N PHE A 84 -10.25 -11.69 -4.98
CA PHE A 84 -10.78 -10.35 -5.20
C PHE A 84 -10.39 -9.83 -6.58
N GLY A 85 -11.35 -9.22 -7.29
CA GLY A 85 -11.16 -8.70 -8.66
C GLY A 85 -11.79 -9.59 -9.74
N LEU A 86 -11.48 -9.28 -11.01
CA LEU A 86 -11.95 -10.03 -12.20
C LEU A 86 -11.63 -11.51 -12.11
N ASP A 87 -12.56 -12.43 -12.37
CA ASP A 87 -12.32 -13.88 -12.56
C ASP A 87 -11.51 -14.22 -13.82
N GLU A 88 -11.14 -15.50 -14.00
CA GLU A 88 -10.28 -15.92 -15.11
C GLU A 88 -10.94 -15.65 -16.47
N GLU A 89 -12.24 -15.94 -16.60
CA GLU A 89 -13.00 -15.68 -17.82
C GLU A 89 -13.12 -14.17 -18.08
N GLU A 90 -13.44 -13.38 -17.06
CA GLU A 90 -13.50 -11.92 -17.15
C GLU A 90 -12.13 -11.29 -17.47
N PHE A 91 -11.06 -11.85 -16.92
CA PHE A 91 -9.70 -11.40 -17.20
C PHE A 91 -9.34 -11.68 -18.67
N ILE A 92 -9.56 -12.90 -19.16
CA ILE A 92 -9.38 -13.24 -20.59
C ILE A 92 -10.22 -12.31 -21.48
N LYS A 93 -11.48 -12.06 -21.11
CA LYS A 93 -12.37 -11.17 -21.86
C LYS A 93 -11.84 -9.73 -21.92
N THR A 94 -11.26 -9.24 -20.83
CA THR A 94 -10.63 -7.91 -20.77
C THR A 94 -9.34 -7.84 -21.60
N LEU A 95 -8.57 -8.93 -21.68
CA LEU A 95 -7.32 -8.99 -22.42
C LEU A 95 -7.52 -9.20 -23.94
N SER A 96 -8.50 -10.01 -24.33
CA SER A 96 -8.73 -10.43 -25.72
C SER A 96 -8.84 -9.29 -26.77
N PRO A 97 -9.46 -8.12 -26.48
CA PRO A 97 -9.53 -7.03 -27.46
C PRO A 97 -8.25 -6.17 -27.53
N LEU A 98 -7.28 -6.38 -26.65
CA LEU A 98 -6.05 -5.59 -26.63
C LEU A 98 -5.13 -5.98 -27.80
N PRO A 99 -4.36 -5.04 -28.37
CA PRO A 99 -3.29 -5.39 -29.29
C PRO A 99 -2.27 -6.31 -28.60
N SER A 100 -1.69 -7.25 -29.36
CA SER A 100 -0.66 -8.15 -28.84
C SER A 100 0.52 -7.34 -28.28
N PRO A 101 0.83 -7.45 -26.98
CA PRO A 101 1.95 -6.74 -26.38
C PRO A 101 3.27 -7.43 -26.72
N ASP A 102 4.34 -6.65 -26.83
CA ASP A 102 5.72 -7.16 -26.86
C ASP A 102 6.18 -7.53 -25.44
N TYR A 103 5.79 -6.72 -24.45
CA TYR A 103 6.13 -6.89 -23.04
C TYR A 103 4.90 -6.78 -22.15
N ILE A 104 4.84 -7.62 -21.12
CA ILE A 104 3.82 -7.56 -20.07
C ILE A 104 4.51 -7.37 -18.73
N LEU A 105 4.17 -6.29 -18.03
CA LEU A 105 4.71 -5.94 -16.72
C LEU A 105 3.69 -6.32 -15.65
N VAL A 106 3.98 -7.36 -14.87
CA VAL A 106 3.13 -7.82 -13.77
C VAL A 106 3.69 -7.29 -12.46
N THR A 107 2.85 -6.77 -11.57
CA THR A 107 3.26 -6.25 -10.26
C THR A 107 2.60 -7.03 -9.11
N SER A 108 3.20 -6.97 -7.92
CA SER A 108 2.51 -7.29 -6.67
C SER A 108 3.00 -6.42 -5.52
N MET A 109 2.06 -5.85 -4.76
CA MET A 109 2.33 -4.96 -3.62
C MET A 109 2.59 -5.71 -2.31
N MET A 110 2.10 -6.95 -2.18
CA MET A 110 2.30 -7.78 -0.98
C MET A 110 2.95 -9.11 -1.37
N THR A 111 3.82 -9.63 -0.50
CA THR A 111 4.51 -10.90 -0.71
C THR A 111 3.54 -12.08 -0.77
N TYR A 112 2.56 -12.10 0.13
CA TYR A 112 1.56 -13.17 0.25
C TYR A 112 0.39 -13.09 -0.75
N TRP A 113 0.45 -12.20 -1.76
CA TRP A 113 -0.54 -12.14 -2.86
C TRP A 113 -0.09 -12.91 -4.13
N TYR A 114 1.00 -13.68 -4.04
CA TYR A 114 1.61 -14.30 -5.21
C TYR A 114 0.71 -15.30 -5.95
N GLU A 115 -0.28 -15.93 -5.30
CA GLU A 115 -1.19 -16.86 -6.00
C GLU A 115 -1.94 -16.14 -7.14
N GLY A 116 -2.32 -14.88 -6.92
CA GLY A 116 -2.91 -14.04 -7.96
C GLY A 116 -1.95 -13.70 -9.09
N VAL A 117 -0.68 -13.48 -8.76
CA VAL A 117 0.40 -13.28 -9.73
C VAL A 117 0.58 -14.51 -10.61
N PHE A 118 0.72 -15.69 -9.99
CA PHE A 118 0.98 -16.96 -10.69
C PHE A 118 -0.21 -17.33 -11.59
N SER A 119 -1.43 -17.20 -11.06
CA SER A 119 -2.65 -17.38 -11.85
C SER A 119 -2.70 -16.43 -13.04
N SER A 120 -2.34 -15.16 -12.85
CA SER A 120 -2.36 -14.16 -13.92
C SER A 120 -1.33 -14.45 -15.00
N ILE A 121 -0.09 -14.81 -14.62
CA ILE A 121 0.97 -15.14 -15.58
C ILE A 121 0.57 -16.34 -16.44
N LYS A 122 -0.04 -17.37 -15.85
CA LYS A 122 -0.56 -18.53 -16.60
C LYS A 122 -1.58 -18.10 -17.65
N THR A 123 -2.57 -17.27 -17.28
CA THR A 123 -3.57 -16.75 -18.22
C THR A 123 -2.94 -15.85 -19.28
N LEU A 124 -2.01 -14.98 -18.91
CA LEU A 124 -1.32 -14.08 -19.84
C LEU A 124 -0.51 -14.87 -20.89
N ARG A 125 0.12 -15.98 -20.52
CA ARG A 125 0.80 -16.88 -21.48
C ARG A 125 -0.15 -17.55 -22.46
N GLN A 126 -1.36 -17.88 -22.03
CA GLN A 126 -2.38 -18.46 -22.92
C GLN A 126 -2.89 -17.43 -23.92
N VAL A 127 -3.12 -16.19 -23.49
CA VAL A 127 -3.67 -15.12 -24.33
C VAL A 127 -2.59 -14.49 -25.23
N PHE A 128 -1.38 -14.29 -24.72
CA PHE A 128 -0.27 -13.64 -25.42
C PHE A 128 1.02 -14.49 -25.36
N PRO A 129 1.06 -15.64 -26.07
CA PRO A 129 2.18 -16.57 -25.98
C PRO A 129 3.53 -15.98 -26.46
N GLY A 130 3.50 -14.97 -27.33
CA GLY A 130 4.71 -14.31 -27.85
C GLY A 130 5.23 -13.15 -26.99
N ALA A 131 4.48 -12.70 -25.99
CA ALA A 131 4.87 -11.56 -25.18
C ALA A 131 5.87 -11.94 -24.09
N LYS A 132 6.84 -11.07 -23.83
CA LYS A 132 7.80 -11.24 -22.74
C LYS A 132 7.21 -10.74 -21.42
N ILE A 133 7.08 -11.62 -20.44
CA ILE A 133 6.49 -11.32 -19.13
C ILE A 133 7.59 -10.97 -18.13
N VAL A 134 7.50 -9.78 -17.53
CA VAL A 134 8.40 -9.29 -16.48
C VAL A 134 7.60 -9.11 -15.20
N LEU A 135 8.00 -9.81 -14.14
CA LEU A 135 7.41 -9.67 -12.81
C LEU A 135 8.26 -8.70 -11.96
N GLY A 136 7.63 -7.66 -11.41
CA GLY A 136 8.26 -6.70 -10.50
C GLY A 136 7.35 -6.36 -9.31
N GLY A 137 7.66 -5.26 -8.63
CA GLY A 137 6.95 -4.81 -7.44
C GLY A 137 7.55 -5.36 -6.14
N ILE A 138 6.92 -5.03 -5.01
CA ILE A 138 7.44 -5.33 -3.67
C ILE A 138 7.72 -6.82 -3.49
N TYR A 139 6.79 -7.68 -3.92
CA TYR A 139 6.95 -9.13 -3.83
C TYR A 139 8.19 -9.65 -4.57
N ALA A 140 8.39 -9.20 -5.82
CA ALA A 140 9.52 -9.66 -6.64
C ALA A 140 10.87 -9.27 -6.04
N ARG A 141 10.93 -8.12 -5.34
CA ARG A 141 12.14 -7.61 -4.70
C ARG A 141 12.43 -8.27 -3.35
N LEU A 142 11.40 -8.59 -2.58
CA LEU A 142 11.55 -9.18 -1.25
C LEU A 142 11.59 -10.72 -1.26
N CYS A 143 11.07 -11.37 -2.29
CA CYS A 143 11.04 -12.82 -2.43
C CYS A 143 11.50 -13.26 -3.83
N PRO A 144 12.71 -12.90 -4.29
CA PRO A 144 13.12 -13.09 -5.68
C PRO A 144 13.18 -14.56 -6.10
N GLU A 145 13.64 -15.46 -5.23
CA GLU A 145 13.72 -16.90 -5.50
C GLU A 145 12.31 -17.50 -5.68
N HIS A 146 11.38 -17.13 -4.80
CA HIS A 146 10.00 -17.59 -4.90
C HIS A 146 9.29 -16.96 -6.12
N ALA A 147 9.56 -15.68 -6.42
CA ALA A 147 9.04 -15.01 -7.60
C ALA A 147 9.52 -15.64 -8.92
N ALA A 148 10.74 -16.20 -8.96
CA ALA A 148 11.27 -16.90 -10.13
C ALA A 148 10.45 -18.16 -10.51
N MET A 149 9.72 -18.74 -9.56
CA MET A 149 8.84 -19.89 -9.81
C MET A 149 7.51 -19.52 -10.52
N SER A 150 7.25 -18.22 -10.71
CA SER A 150 5.98 -17.72 -11.26
C SER A 150 5.73 -18.04 -12.74
N GLY A 151 6.77 -18.40 -13.49
CA GLY A 151 6.72 -18.59 -14.95
C GLY A 151 6.90 -17.29 -15.77
N ALA A 152 7.22 -16.17 -15.12
CA ALA A 152 7.67 -14.96 -15.80
C ALA A 152 9.02 -15.19 -16.52
N ASP A 153 9.28 -14.48 -17.62
CA ASP A 153 10.57 -14.54 -18.33
C ASP A 153 11.68 -13.81 -17.58
N MET A 154 11.33 -12.83 -16.76
CA MET A 154 12.27 -12.02 -15.98
C MET A 154 11.65 -11.62 -14.65
N ILE A 155 12.47 -11.62 -13.60
CA ILE A 155 12.15 -11.06 -12.30
C ILE A 155 12.95 -9.77 -12.12
N GLN A 156 12.27 -8.68 -11.83
CA GLN A 156 12.88 -7.38 -11.56
C GLN A 156 13.03 -7.23 -10.04
N THR A 157 14.27 -7.27 -9.56
CA THR A 157 14.62 -7.28 -8.12
C THR A 157 15.25 -5.97 -7.65
N GLU A 158 15.92 -5.27 -8.55
CA GLU A 158 16.70 -4.08 -8.21
C GLU A 158 15.83 -2.82 -8.10
N PRO A 159 16.19 -1.83 -7.29
CA PRO A 159 15.58 -0.51 -7.42
C PRO A 159 15.79 0.02 -8.85
N LEU A 160 14.72 0.57 -9.44
CA LEU A 160 14.84 1.28 -10.71
C LEU A 160 15.10 2.76 -10.40
N ASP A 161 16.28 3.25 -10.76
CA ASP A 161 16.58 4.68 -10.67
C ASP A 161 15.95 5.42 -11.86
N LEU A 162 14.69 5.77 -11.71
CA LEU A 162 13.91 6.47 -12.72
C LEU A 162 13.84 7.96 -12.37
N ASP A 163 14.03 8.82 -13.37
CA ASP A 163 13.66 10.22 -13.25
C ASP A 163 12.20 10.34 -12.81
N PHE A 164 11.90 11.33 -11.97
CA PHE A 164 10.53 11.59 -11.57
C PHE A 164 9.66 11.89 -12.81
N CYS A 165 8.78 10.96 -13.13
CA CYS A 165 7.74 11.13 -14.14
C CYS A 165 6.38 11.30 -13.47
N GLN A 166 5.33 11.39 -14.31
CA GLN A 166 3.96 11.37 -13.82
C GLN A 166 3.50 9.90 -13.78
N PRO A 167 2.59 9.50 -12.90
CA PRO A 167 1.98 8.19 -12.97
C PRO A 167 0.91 8.17 -14.07
N ALA A 168 0.82 7.07 -14.84
CA ALA A 168 -0.13 6.89 -15.94
C ALA A 168 -1.59 6.64 -15.49
N PHE A 169 -2.11 7.48 -14.58
CA PHE A 169 -3.51 7.38 -14.11
C PHE A 169 -4.54 7.62 -15.21
N ASP A 170 -4.14 8.29 -16.30
CA ASP A 170 -4.98 8.51 -17.48
C ASP A 170 -5.39 7.20 -18.18
N LEU A 171 -4.69 6.09 -17.91
CA LEU A 171 -5.05 4.76 -18.41
C LEU A 171 -6.33 4.20 -17.76
N TYR A 172 -6.76 4.73 -16.62
CA TYR A 172 -8.01 4.32 -15.99
C TYR A 172 -9.21 5.09 -16.54
N ARG A 173 -10.33 4.38 -16.72
CA ARG A 173 -11.63 4.98 -17.03
C ARG A 173 -12.53 4.99 -15.80
N GLY A 174 -13.20 6.12 -15.56
CA GLY A 174 -14.15 6.25 -14.44
C GLY A 174 -13.50 6.21 -13.06
N LEU A 175 -12.33 6.83 -12.90
CA LEU A 175 -11.72 7.05 -11.59
C LEU A 175 -12.65 7.90 -10.71
N ARG A 176 -12.79 7.49 -9.45
CA ARG A 176 -13.58 8.20 -8.43
C ARG A 176 -12.73 8.77 -7.30
N TYR A 177 -11.46 8.38 -7.26
CA TYR A 177 -10.44 8.95 -6.41
C TYR A 177 -9.11 9.00 -7.15
N GLY A 178 -8.19 9.80 -6.62
CA GLY A 178 -6.80 9.85 -7.06
C GLY A 178 -5.82 9.46 -5.96
N VAL A 179 -4.61 9.13 -6.38
CA VAL A 179 -3.49 8.81 -5.50
C VAL A 179 -2.34 9.76 -5.79
N LEU A 180 -1.78 10.32 -4.74
CA LEU A 180 -0.62 11.19 -4.78
C LEU A 180 0.52 10.53 -3.99
N ILE A 181 1.72 10.67 -4.54
CA ILE A 181 2.97 10.31 -3.87
C ILE A 181 3.84 11.55 -3.97
N THR A 182 4.29 12.11 -2.85
CA THR A 182 5.16 13.30 -2.83
C THR A 182 6.62 12.95 -2.63
N SER A 183 6.90 11.74 -2.17
CA SER A 183 8.21 11.23 -1.82
C SER A 183 8.23 9.70 -1.87
N PHE A 184 9.43 9.14 -2.03
CA PHE A 184 9.68 7.71 -1.95
C PHE A 184 10.63 7.40 -0.79
N GLY A 185 10.37 6.28 -0.11
CA GLY A 185 11.10 5.86 1.08
C GLY A 185 10.71 6.61 2.35
N CYS A 186 11.40 6.27 3.43
CA CYS A 186 11.20 6.83 4.77
C CYS A 186 12.58 7.04 5.41
N PRO A 187 12.82 8.17 6.12
CA PRO A 187 14.10 8.39 6.81
C PRO A 187 14.25 7.52 8.08
N PHE A 188 13.19 6.86 8.54
CA PHE A 188 13.21 5.98 9.70
C PHE A 188 13.52 4.53 9.30
N SER A 189 14.09 3.76 10.22
CA SER A 189 14.51 2.37 10.01
C SER A 189 13.85 1.42 11.02
N CYS A 190 12.51 1.40 11.05
CA CYS A 190 11.75 0.52 11.95
C CYS A 190 12.07 -0.96 11.67
N GLU A 191 12.24 -1.76 12.72
CA GLU A 191 12.66 -3.17 12.62
C GLU A 191 11.70 -4.08 11.83
N TYR A 192 10.44 -3.66 11.69
CA TYR A 192 9.36 -4.43 11.06
C TYR A 192 8.98 -3.91 9.67
N CYS A 193 9.60 -2.83 9.19
CA CYS A 193 9.22 -2.16 7.95
C CYS A 193 10.32 -2.31 6.89
N ALA A 194 9.94 -2.69 5.67
CA ALA A 194 10.87 -2.82 4.55
C ALA A 194 11.11 -1.51 3.76
N SER A 195 10.62 -0.36 4.23
CA SER A 195 10.75 0.91 3.48
C SER A 195 12.22 1.24 3.16
N SER A 196 13.14 1.09 4.12
CA SER A 196 14.58 1.33 3.88
C SER A 196 15.25 0.27 2.99
N ALA A 197 14.74 -0.96 2.98
CA ALA A 197 15.23 -2.00 2.07
C ALA A 197 14.74 -1.77 0.63
N LEU A 198 13.50 -1.31 0.47
CA LEU A 198 12.86 -1.06 -0.82
C LEU A 198 13.32 0.28 -1.42
N GLU A 199 13.40 1.33 -0.62
CA GLU A 199 13.84 2.68 -1.00
C GLU A 199 14.92 3.15 0.00
N PRO A 200 16.19 2.80 -0.21
CA PRO A 200 17.29 3.11 0.72
C PRO A 200 17.56 4.60 0.92
N VAL A 201 17.02 5.44 0.03
CA VAL A 201 17.21 6.89 0.08
C VAL A 201 15.83 7.54 0.06
N PHE A 202 15.56 8.37 1.07
CA PHE A 202 14.38 9.23 1.07
C PHE A 202 14.52 10.29 -0.02
N ARG A 203 13.61 10.28 -1.00
CA ARG A 203 13.66 11.20 -2.14
C ARG A 203 12.33 11.90 -2.32
N LYS A 204 12.35 13.23 -2.28
CA LYS A 204 11.17 14.06 -2.55
C LYS A 204 11.00 14.31 -4.04
N ARG A 205 9.76 14.20 -4.50
CA ARG A 205 9.37 14.59 -5.85
C ARG A 205 9.21 16.12 -5.92
N PRO A 206 9.56 16.74 -7.06
CA PRO A 206 9.26 18.14 -7.28
C PRO A 206 7.76 18.42 -7.13
N THR A 207 7.40 19.40 -6.30
CA THR A 207 6.00 19.79 -6.03
C THR A 207 5.22 20.09 -7.31
N VAL A 208 5.88 20.63 -8.34
CA VAL A 208 5.27 20.91 -9.65
C VAL A 208 4.76 19.64 -10.35
N LEU A 209 5.48 18.51 -10.24
CA LEU A 209 5.06 17.24 -10.83
C LEU A 209 3.88 16.67 -10.05
N VAL A 210 3.95 16.67 -8.72
CA VAL A 210 2.87 16.19 -7.85
C VAL A 210 1.58 17.00 -8.05
N ARG A 211 1.70 18.33 -8.22
CA ARG A 211 0.58 19.20 -8.55
C ARG A 211 -0.04 18.81 -9.89
N SER A 212 0.79 18.60 -10.92
CA SER A 212 0.30 18.18 -12.24
C SER A 212 -0.38 16.80 -12.19
N ASP A 213 0.11 15.88 -11.35
CA ASP A 213 -0.55 14.58 -11.11
C ASP A 213 -1.94 14.77 -10.49
N ALA A 214 -2.06 15.67 -9.50
CA ALA A 214 -3.33 15.98 -8.86
C ALA A 214 -4.31 16.62 -9.85
N GLU A 215 -3.88 17.63 -10.60
CA GLU A 215 -4.68 18.33 -11.61
C GLU A 215 -5.18 17.37 -12.70
N SER A 216 -4.30 16.49 -13.21
CA SER A 216 -4.67 15.49 -14.22
C SER A 216 -5.72 14.51 -13.71
N GLN A 217 -5.60 14.06 -12.46
CA GLN A 217 -6.57 13.13 -11.86
C GLN A 217 -7.92 13.83 -11.62
N LEU A 218 -7.91 15.07 -11.12
CA LEU A 218 -9.11 15.88 -10.90
C LEU A 218 -9.85 16.21 -12.22
N ALA A 219 -9.10 16.47 -13.30
CA ALA A 219 -9.65 16.78 -14.61
C ALA A 219 -10.49 15.64 -15.23
N SER A 220 -10.37 14.41 -14.73
CA SER A 220 -11.23 13.28 -15.12
C SER A 220 -12.70 13.47 -14.73
N GLY A 221 -13.02 14.48 -13.90
CA GLY A 221 -14.38 14.87 -13.52
C GLY A 221 -14.97 14.06 -12.36
N GLY A 222 -14.64 12.77 -12.26
CA GLY A 222 -15.14 11.85 -11.21
C GLY A 222 -14.37 11.91 -9.89
N VAL A 223 -13.16 12.47 -9.88
CA VAL A 223 -12.27 12.49 -8.71
C VAL A 223 -12.53 13.73 -7.84
N ARG A 224 -12.78 13.50 -6.56
CA ARG A 224 -12.83 14.55 -5.50
C ARG A 224 -11.99 14.21 -4.27
N ASP A 225 -11.60 12.95 -4.16
CA ASP A 225 -10.82 12.41 -3.05
C ASP A 225 -9.40 12.09 -3.54
N LEU A 226 -8.39 12.66 -2.89
CA LEU A 226 -6.97 12.41 -3.19
C LEU A 226 -6.30 11.80 -1.97
N ALA A 227 -5.74 10.61 -2.12
CA ALA A 227 -5.06 9.88 -1.05
C ALA A 227 -3.53 9.98 -1.20
N PHE A 228 -2.84 10.38 -0.14
CA PHE A 228 -1.39 10.40 -0.08
C PHE A 228 -0.85 9.04 0.38
N TYR A 229 -0.02 8.43 -0.46
CA TYR A 229 0.57 7.11 -0.25
C TYR A 229 2.06 7.14 0.12
N ASP A 230 2.56 8.31 0.50
CA ASP A 230 3.89 8.49 1.05
C ASP A 230 4.10 7.67 2.33
N ASP A 231 5.29 7.11 2.49
CA ASP A 231 5.70 6.48 3.76
C ASP A 231 5.96 7.55 4.84
N ALA A 232 6.34 8.77 4.45
CA ALA A 232 6.76 9.83 5.36
C ALA A 232 6.27 11.24 4.92
N LEU A 233 4.96 11.39 4.69
CA LEU A 233 4.35 12.59 4.09
C LEU A 233 4.74 13.93 4.74
N LEU A 234 4.83 13.97 6.08
CA LEU A 234 5.01 15.21 6.84
C LEU A 234 6.47 15.62 7.05
N ILE A 235 7.43 14.75 6.70
CA ILE A 235 8.86 15.11 6.82
C ILE A 235 9.15 16.28 5.88
N ASP A 236 9.77 17.35 6.38
CA ASP A 236 10.06 18.58 5.63
C ASP A 236 8.79 19.16 4.93
N ARG A 237 7.63 19.09 5.60
CA ARG A 237 6.30 19.52 5.09
C ARG A 237 6.27 20.97 4.57
N GLU A 238 7.06 21.87 5.15
CA GLU A 238 7.17 23.28 4.78
C GLU A 238 7.73 23.45 3.35
N LYS A 239 8.59 22.52 2.92
CA LYS A 239 9.20 22.51 1.58
C LYS A 239 8.42 21.65 0.57
N GLY A 240 7.56 20.76 1.05
CA GLY A 240 6.85 19.77 0.23
C GLY A 240 5.34 19.95 0.24
N LEU A 241 4.70 19.45 1.31
CA LEU A 241 3.26 19.37 1.42
C LEU A 241 2.58 20.75 1.46
N TYR A 242 3.08 21.71 2.23
CA TYR A 242 2.38 23.01 2.37
C TYR A 242 2.33 23.79 1.05
N PRO A 243 3.44 23.92 0.28
CA PRO A 243 3.37 24.53 -1.04
C PRO A 243 2.45 23.78 -1.99
N LEU A 244 2.37 22.45 -1.93
CA LEU A 244 1.43 21.68 -2.75
C LEU A 244 -0.02 22.06 -2.42
N LEU A 245 -0.37 22.02 -1.13
CA LEU A 245 -1.72 22.30 -0.66
C LEU A 245 -2.15 23.75 -0.89
N SER A 246 -1.23 24.71 -0.83
CA SER A 246 -1.56 26.12 -1.12
C SER A 246 -1.91 26.37 -2.59
N GLN A 247 -1.46 25.47 -3.48
CA GLN A 247 -1.70 25.56 -4.92
C GLN A 247 -2.95 24.78 -5.35
N LEU A 248 -3.40 23.81 -4.54
CA LEU A 248 -4.63 23.06 -4.77
C LEU A 248 -5.79 23.78 -4.06
N LYS A 249 -6.81 24.21 -4.84
CA LYS A 249 -7.97 24.92 -4.27
C LYS A 249 -8.86 23.92 -3.50
N PRO A 250 -9.02 24.06 -2.17
CA PRO A 250 -9.65 23.03 -1.33
C PRO A 250 -11.17 22.96 -1.43
N GLN A 251 -11.82 23.94 -2.08
CA GLN A 251 -13.29 24.08 -2.04
C GLN A 251 -14.04 22.85 -2.57
N ASP A 252 -13.38 22.01 -3.38
CA ASP A 252 -13.93 20.76 -3.93
C ASP A 252 -13.04 19.51 -3.74
N ILE A 253 -11.96 19.61 -2.95
CA ILE A 253 -10.98 18.50 -2.82
C ILE A 253 -10.94 18.00 -1.37
N ARG A 254 -10.94 16.67 -1.21
CA ARG A 254 -10.81 15.99 0.08
C ARG A 254 -9.51 15.20 0.09
N PHE A 255 -8.72 15.36 1.14
CA PHE A 255 -7.44 14.66 1.28
C PHE A 255 -7.51 13.54 2.31
N HIS A 256 -6.76 12.46 2.03
CA HIS A 256 -6.77 11.23 2.82
C HIS A 256 -5.34 10.70 3.02
N THR A 257 -5.10 10.05 4.16
CA THR A 257 -3.77 9.53 4.56
C THR A 257 -3.87 8.06 4.98
N PRO A 258 -3.91 7.11 4.03
CA PRO A 258 -4.00 5.68 4.34
C PRO A 258 -2.81 5.09 5.10
N ASN A 259 -1.57 5.55 4.84
CA ASN A 259 -0.36 4.93 5.41
C ASN A 259 -0.03 5.39 6.85
N GLY A 260 -0.79 6.36 7.38
CA GLY A 260 -0.52 6.95 8.68
C GLY A 260 0.51 8.08 8.63
N LEU A 261 0.33 9.08 9.48
CA LEU A 261 1.21 10.23 9.63
C LEU A 261 2.09 10.04 10.85
N HIS A 262 3.37 10.40 10.72
CA HIS A 262 4.31 10.47 11.84
C HIS A 262 3.83 11.54 12.82
N VAL A 263 3.45 11.14 14.03
CA VAL A 263 2.77 12.03 14.98
C VAL A 263 3.69 13.12 15.53
N ARG A 264 5.00 12.86 15.59
CA ARG A 264 6.04 13.85 15.91
C ARG A 264 5.99 15.08 14.99
N GLU A 265 5.59 14.87 13.74
CA GLU A 265 5.52 15.92 12.72
C GLU A 265 4.16 16.64 12.73
N ILE A 266 3.37 16.57 13.81
CA ILE A 266 2.05 17.20 13.91
C ILE A 266 2.03 18.14 15.12
N ASP A 267 2.24 19.42 14.84
CA ASP A 267 2.04 20.53 15.76
C ASP A 267 0.78 21.33 15.39
N GLU A 268 0.53 22.42 16.11
CA GLU A 268 -0.64 23.29 15.89
C GLU A 268 -0.70 23.87 14.47
N GLU A 269 0.44 24.30 13.92
CA GLU A 269 0.51 24.83 12.56
C GLU A 269 0.13 23.75 11.55
N CYS A 270 0.72 22.56 11.66
CA CYS A 270 0.41 21.46 10.77
C CYS A 270 -1.04 21.03 10.85
N ALA A 271 -1.58 20.87 12.07
CA ALA A 271 -2.98 20.56 12.26
C ALA A 271 -3.90 21.60 11.60
N ALA A 272 -3.59 22.89 11.75
CA ALA A 272 -4.34 23.98 11.11
C ALA A 272 -4.26 23.92 9.58
N VAL A 273 -3.07 23.65 9.01
CA VAL A 273 -2.88 23.50 7.56
C VAL A 273 -3.68 22.30 7.04
N LEU A 274 -3.56 21.13 7.66
CA LEU A 274 -4.29 19.92 7.26
C LEU A 274 -5.81 20.17 7.28
N LYS A 275 -6.32 20.82 8.33
CA LYS A 275 -7.74 21.16 8.42
C LYS A 275 -8.17 22.10 7.30
N LYS A 276 -7.46 23.22 7.15
CA LYS A 276 -7.77 24.29 6.19
C LYS A 276 -7.72 23.77 4.74
N SER A 277 -6.81 22.86 4.46
CA SER A 277 -6.64 22.25 3.13
C SER A 277 -7.69 21.18 2.81
N GLY A 278 -8.50 20.74 3.76
CA GLY A 278 -9.62 19.83 3.49
C GLY A 278 -9.32 18.35 3.72
N PHE A 279 -8.32 18.00 4.55
CA PHE A 279 -8.13 16.62 4.98
C PHE A 279 -9.39 16.12 5.73
N LYS A 280 -9.86 14.92 5.38
CA LYS A 280 -11.07 14.32 5.95
C LYS A 280 -10.80 13.10 6.81
N THR A 281 -9.77 12.34 6.46
CA THR A 281 -9.35 11.17 7.26
C THR A 281 -7.87 11.30 7.56
N ILE A 282 -7.54 11.37 8.84
CA ILE A 282 -6.18 11.36 9.35
C ILE A 282 -5.94 10.01 10.01
N ARG A 283 -4.90 9.32 9.56
CA ARG A 283 -4.39 8.15 10.27
C ARG A 283 -3.11 8.55 10.96
N LEU A 284 -2.94 8.15 12.22
CA LEU A 284 -1.78 8.45 13.04
C LEU A 284 -0.97 7.18 13.24
N SER A 285 0.32 7.24 12.99
CA SER A 285 1.25 6.13 13.21
C SER A 285 1.81 6.21 14.63
N PHE A 286 1.08 5.64 15.58
CA PHE A 286 1.50 5.53 17.00
C PHE A 286 2.21 4.21 17.29
N GLU A 287 1.75 3.12 16.68
CA GLU A 287 2.28 1.76 16.77
C GLU A 287 2.14 1.13 18.17
N SER A 288 2.72 1.73 19.21
CA SER A 288 2.64 1.21 20.58
C SER A 288 2.94 2.27 21.64
N SER A 289 2.36 2.09 22.83
CA SER A 289 2.73 2.83 24.05
C SER A 289 3.84 2.16 24.85
N ASP A 290 4.26 0.95 24.44
CA ASP A 290 5.33 0.20 25.10
C ASP A 290 6.71 0.71 24.67
N ALA A 291 7.58 0.99 25.64
CA ALA A 291 8.86 1.62 25.39
C ALA A 291 9.82 0.75 24.55
N GLU A 292 9.80 -0.58 24.74
CA GLU A 292 10.60 -1.49 23.94
C GLU A 292 10.12 -1.48 22.48
N MET A 293 8.80 -1.55 22.27
CA MET A 293 8.23 -1.45 20.93
C MET A 293 8.44 -0.08 20.26
N GLN A 294 8.47 1.01 21.02
CA GLN A 294 8.79 2.35 20.50
C GLN A 294 10.24 2.41 20.01
N HIS A 295 11.19 1.84 20.77
CA HIS A 295 12.59 1.77 20.36
C HIS A 295 12.76 0.98 19.06
N ARG A 296 12.10 -0.18 18.95
CA ARG A 296 12.05 -1.00 17.73
C ARG A 296 11.39 -0.29 16.54
N SER A 297 10.57 0.73 16.82
CA SER A 297 9.97 1.65 15.84
C SER A 297 10.87 2.86 15.55
N SER A 298 12.18 2.75 15.79
CA SER A 298 13.18 3.80 15.55
C SER A 298 12.94 5.07 16.40
N ASP A 299 12.33 4.92 17.58
CA ASP A 299 12.00 6.04 18.48
C ASP A 299 11.27 7.17 17.74
N LYS A 300 10.45 6.83 16.73
CA LYS A 300 9.77 7.81 15.87
C LYS A 300 8.58 8.50 16.56
N VAL A 301 8.20 8.00 17.74
CA VAL A 301 7.04 8.46 18.50
C VAL A 301 7.22 8.16 19.99
N SER A 302 6.81 9.12 20.81
CA SER A 302 6.59 8.99 22.25
C SER A 302 5.11 9.19 22.62
N ALA A 303 4.75 8.80 23.84
CA ALA A 303 3.40 9.02 24.38
C ALA A 303 3.05 10.52 24.47
N GLU A 304 4.03 11.37 24.81
CA GLU A 304 3.89 12.81 24.87
C GLU A 304 3.65 13.42 23.49
N GLU A 305 4.44 13.03 22.48
CA GLU A 305 4.27 13.49 21.10
C GLU A 305 2.90 13.08 20.53
N TYR A 306 2.46 11.85 20.83
CA TYR A 306 1.14 11.41 20.45
C TYR A 306 0.04 12.28 21.08
N ARG A 307 0.11 12.54 22.39
CA ARG A 307 -0.85 13.40 23.10
C ARG A 307 -0.88 14.80 22.49
N ALA A 308 0.27 15.43 22.30
CA ALA A 308 0.38 16.76 21.71
C ALA A 308 -0.22 16.80 20.29
N SER A 309 0.05 15.79 19.46
CA SER A 309 -0.51 15.70 18.10
C SER A 309 -2.03 15.62 18.09
N LEU A 310 -2.63 14.84 19.02
CA LEU A 310 -4.08 14.74 19.15
C LEU A 310 -4.68 16.06 19.62
N GLU A 311 -4.07 16.73 20.60
CA GLU A 311 -4.53 18.03 21.09
C GLU A 311 -4.48 19.08 19.97
N ALA A 312 -3.40 19.14 19.19
CA ALA A 312 -3.28 20.03 18.04
C ALA A 312 -4.36 19.75 16.99
N LEU A 313 -4.59 18.48 16.64
CA LEU A 313 -5.63 18.09 15.66
C LEU A 313 -7.04 18.40 16.15
N LYS A 314 -7.34 18.12 17.42
CA LYS A 314 -8.63 18.47 18.04
C LYS A 314 -8.83 19.99 18.10
N GLY A 315 -7.79 20.73 18.47
CA GLY A 315 -7.78 22.20 18.49
C GLY A 315 -8.03 22.81 17.10
N ALA A 316 -7.50 22.19 16.04
CA ALA A 316 -7.80 22.55 14.65
C ALA A 316 -9.22 22.13 14.20
N GLY A 317 -9.97 21.40 15.03
CA GLY A 317 -11.36 21.03 14.77
C GLY A 317 -11.54 19.70 14.04
N PHE A 318 -10.57 18.78 14.06
CA PHE A 318 -10.81 17.39 13.65
C PHE A 318 -11.70 16.67 14.67
N THR A 319 -12.62 15.83 14.19
CA THR A 319 -13.50 15.03 15.05
C THR A 319 -12.81 13.74 15.46
N GLU A 320 -13.15 13.18 16.61
CA GLU A 320 -12.57 11.90 17.08
C GLU A 320 -12.71 10.79 16.05
N SER A 321 -13.87 10.70 15.37
CA SER A 321 -14.12 9.74 14.30
C SER A 321 -13.20 9.86 13.08
N SER A 322 -12.50 10.99 12.92
CA SER A 322 -11.56 11.24 11.82
C SER A 322 -10.10 11.01 12.21
N LEU A 323 -9.82 10.75 13.49
CA LEU A 323 -8.50 10.55 14.09
C LEU A 323 -8.28 9.07 14.39
N GLU A 324 -8.10 8.29 13.32
CA GLU A 324 -7.76 6.88 13.44
C GLU A 324 -6.28 6.74 13.82
N THR A 325 -5.95 5.87 14.77
CA THR A 325 -4.58 5.64 15.22
C THR A 325 -4.21 4.18 15.03
N TYR A 326 -3.15 3.92 14.27
CA TYR A 326 -2.63 2.58 14.11
C TYR A 326 -1.91 2.12 15.38
N VAL A 327 -2.32 0.96 15.87
CA VAL A 327 -1.67 0.20 16.94
C VAL A 327 -1.20 -1.11 16.34
N LEU A 328 0.11 -1.32 16.30
CA LEU A 328 0.75 -2.50 15.73
C LEU A 328 0.60 -3.68 16.70
N ALA A 329 0.19 -4.83 16.18
CA ALA A 329 -0.07 -6.02 16.98
C ALA A 329 0.54 -7.30 16.37
N GLY A 330 1.20 -8.06 17.23
CA GLY A 330 1.72 -9.40 16.92
C GLY A 330 3.13 -9.44 16.36
N VAL A 331 3.93 -8.42 16.63
CA VAL A 331 5.37 -8.47 16.35
C VAL A 331 6.02 -9.49 17.31
N PRO A 332 6.96 -10.34 16.87
CA PRO A 332 7.69 -11.24 17.77
C PRO A 332 8.24 -10.51 19.00
N GLY A 333 8.00 -11.09 20.18
CA GLY A 333 8.34 -10.50 21.49
C GLY A 333 7.25 -9.62 22.12
N GLN A 334 6.23 -9.19 21.35
CA GLN A 334 5.15 -8.37 21.86
C GLN A 334 4.13 -9.20 22.65
N THR A 335 3.65 -8.69 23.79
CA THR A 335 2.60 -9.34 24.59
C THR A 335 1.21 -8.80 24.28
N THR A 336 0.18 -9.60 24.55
CA THR A 336 -1.23 -9.18 24.41
C THR A 336 -1.56 -8.00 25.33
N GLU A 337 -0.98 -7.97 26.52
CA GLU A 337 -1.17 -6.91 27.51
C GLU A 337 -0.58 -5.59 27.02
N SER A 338 0.59 -5.62 26.38
CA SER A 338 1.24 -4.43 25.79
C SER A 338 0.37 -3.80 24.68
N VAL A 339 -0.22 -4.64 23.82
CA VAL A 339 -1.17 -4.20 22.79
C VAL A 339 -2.43 -3.62 23.44
N GLU A 340 -2.99 -4.28 24.45
CA GLU A 340 -4.18 -3.79 25.15
C GLU A 340 -3.95 -2.45 25.83
N LEU A 341 -2.80 -2.26 26.49
CA LEU A 341 -2.40 -0.99 27.09
C LEU A 341 -2.32 0.11 26.03
N SER A 342 -1.75 -0.18 24.86
CA SER A 342 -1.68 0.76 23.74
C SER A 342 -3.08 1.15 23.23
N ILE A 343 -4.01 0.18 23.14
CA ILE A 343 -5.40 0.44 22.76
C ILE A 343 -6.10 1.33 23.77
N ARG A 344 -5.94 1.05 25.07
CA ARG A 344 -6.54 1.85 26.16
C ARG A 344 -5.97 3.26 26.16
N PHE A 345 -4.65 3.41 26.05
CA PHE A 345 -3.97 4.70 25.95
C PHE A 345 -4.53 5.59 24.83
N VAL A 346 -4.70 5.04 23.62
CA VAL A 346 -5.31 5.76 22.49
C VAL A 346 -6.75 6.18 22.79
N LYS A 347 -7.56 5.29 23.36
CA LYS A 347 -8.97 5.59 23.69
C LYS A 347 -9.10 6.65 24.78
N ASP A 348 -8.26 6.59 25.82
CA ASP A 348 -8.31 7.52 26.96
C ASP A 348 -7.97 8.95 26.53
N LEU A 349 -7.14 9.11 25.49
CA LEU A 349 -6.85 10.40 24.86
C LEU A 349 -7.90 10.82 23.80
N GLY A 350 -8.92 9.99 23.56
CA GLY A 350 -10.01 10.20 22.61
C GLY A 350 -9.58 10.09 21.14
N GLY A 351 -8.61 9.22 20.85
CA GLY A 351 -8.32 8.71 19.51
C GLY A 351 -9.08 7.42 19.21
N VAL A 352 -9.16 7.02 17.94
CA VAL A 352 -9.83 5.78 17.53
C VAL A 352 -8.78 4.72 17.17
N PRO A 353 -8.55 3.69 18.02
CA PRO A 353 -7.53 2.69 17.73
C PRO A 353 -7.95 1.81 16.54
N ARG A 354 -7.01 1.56 15.64
CA ARG A 354 -7.09 0.63 14.52
C ARG A 354 -5.94 -0.35 14.65
N ILE A 355 -6.26 -1.63 14.81
CA ILE A 355 -5.24 -2.67 14.89
C ILE A 355 -4.61 -2.85 13.51
N ALA A 356 -3.31 -2.59 13.44
CA ALA A 356 -2.46 -2.97 12.32
C ALA A 356 -1.83 -4.32 12.66
N GLU A 357 -2.35 -5.38 12.08
CA GLU A 357 -1.76 -6.71 12.28
C GLU A 357 -0.39 -6.77 11.61
N TYR A 358 0.60 -7.24 12.36
CA TYR A 358 1.95 -7.44 11.86
C TYR A 358 1.97 -8.49 10.74
N SER A 359 2.62 -8.12 9.64
CA SER A 359 3.01 -9.03 8.56
C SER A 359 4.51 -9.22 8.66
N PRO A 360 5.03 -10.46 8.77
CA PRO A 360 6.44 -10.71 8.58
C PRO A 360 6.86 -10.25 7.18
N VAL A 361 7.81 -9.31 7.11
CA VAL A 361 8.30 -8.79 5.83
C VAL A 361 9.73 -9.26 5.60
N PRO A 362 9.99 -10.13 4.61
CA PRO A 362 11.34 -10.64 4.32
C PRO A 362 12.39 -9.53 4.23
N GLY A 363 13.57 -9.77 4.79
CA GLY A 363 14.67 -8.81 4.84
C GLY A 363 14.58 -7.77 5.96
N THR A 364 13.58 -7.85 6.85
CA THR A 364 13.49 -7.00 8.06
C THR A 364 13.99 -7.72 9.31
N ILE A 365 14.43 -6.96 10.32
CA ILE A 365 14.90 -7.54 11.59
C ILE A 365 13.80 -8.37 12.28
N SER A 366 12.57 -7.87 12.28
CA SER A 366 11.43 -8.59 12.87
C SER A 366 11.03 -9.85 12.08
N PHE A 367 11.40 -9.95 10.80
CA PHE A 367 11.20 -11.16 10.02
C PHE A 367 12.12 -12.29 10.48
N GLU A 368 13.37 -12.02 10.80
CA GLU A 368 14.29 -13.03 11.32
C GLU A 368 13.78 -13.62 12.65
N ALA A 369 13.28 -12.77 13.53
CA ALA A 369 12.64 -13.21 14.77
C ALA A 369 11.35 -14.01 14.51
N ALA A 370 10.57 -13.64 13.50
CA ALA A 370 9.38 -14.39 13.10
C ALA A 370 9.73 -15.77 12.51
N ALA A 371 10.77 -15.84 11.67
CA ALA A 371 11.26 -17.07 11.06
C ALA A 371 11.86 -18.03 12.11
N ALA A 372 12.45 -17.51 13.18
CA ALA A 372 12.87 -18.35 14.31
C ALA A 372 11.68 -19.05 15.01
N LEU A 373 10.51 -18.42 15.05
CA LEU A 373 9.28 -19.00 15.60
C LEU A 373 8.58 -19.92 14.61
N LEU A 374 8.61 -19.57 13.32
CA LEU A 374 7.97 -20.30 12.23
C LEU A 374 8.92 -20.43 11.04
N PRO A 375 9.83 -21.43 11.04
CA PRO A 375 10.89 -21.56 10.03
C PRO A 375 10.39 -21.59 8.58
N GLY A 376 9.18 -22.11 8.34
CA GLY A 376 8.59 -22.14 7.00
C GLY A 376 8.35 -20.76 6.36
N LEU A 377 8.41 -19.66 7.13
CA LEU A 377 8.28 -18.29 6.60
C LEU A 377 9.30 -17.96 5.52
N VAL A 378 10.49 -18.58 5.58
CA VAL A 378 11.58 -18.33 4.64
C VAL A 378 11.21 -18.82 3.23
N ASP A 379 10.50 -19.95 3.16
CA ASP A 379 10.22 -20.63 1.89
C ASP A 379 8.82 -20.32 1.35
N GLU A 380 7.85 -20.02 2.23
CA GLU A 380 6.44 -19.87 1.88
C GLU A 380 5.91 -18.46 2.22
N PRO A 381 5.87 -17.54 1.24
CA PRO A 381 5.40 -16.19 1.45
C PRO A 381 3.96 -16.10 1.95
N LEU A 382 3.09 -17.10 1.73
CA LEU A 382 1.74 -17.10 2.29
C LEU A 382 1.73 -16.99 3.82
N LEU A 383 2.74 -17.56 4.50
CA LEU A 383 2.84 -17.51 5.96
C LEU A 383 3.10 -16.09 6.48
N CYS A 384 3.52 -15.16 5.61
CA CYS A 384 3.68 -13.75 5.93
C CYS A 384 2.34 -12.98 6.01
N ASN A 385 1.20 -13.61 5.70
CA ASN A 385 -0.09 -12.93 5.66
C ASN A 385 -0.49 -12.41 7.07
N LYS A 386 -0.65 -11.08 7.17
CA LYS A 386 -0.98 -10.36 8.41
C LYS A 386 -2.19 -10.91 9.17
N THR A 387 -3.17 -11.41 8.44
CA THR A 387 -4.42 -11.93 9.01
C THR A 387 -4.20 -13.20 9.83
N VAL A 388 -3.16 -13.97 9.49
CA VAL A 388 -3.00 -15.32 10.02
C VAL A 388 -1.72 -15.53 10.78
N PHE A 389 -0.67 -14.76 10.49
CA PHE A 389 0.61 -14.90 11.15
C PHE A 389 0.47 -14.81 12.68
N SER A 390 -0.01 -13.68 13.19
CA SER A 390 -0.10 -13.44 14.63
C SER A 390 -1.17 -14.28 15.35
N PRO A 391 -2.42 -14.39 14.86
CA PRO A 391 -3.48 -15.07 15.61
C PRO A 391 -3.51 -16.60 15.46
N TYR A 392 -2.97 -17.18 14.38
CA TYR A 392 -3.10 -18.62 14.13
C TYR A 392 -1.77 -19.36 13.99
N LEU A 393 -0.78 -18.76 13.32
CA LEU A 393 0.46 -19.45 12.96
C LEU A 393 1.51 -19.34 14.08
N SER A 394 1.85 -18.13 14.48
CA SER A 394 2.82 -17.86 15.56
C SER A 394 2.20 -17.90 16.96
N ARG A 395 0.87 -17.68 17.06
CA ARG A 395 0.12 -17.63 18.32
C ARG A 395 0.59 -16.54 19.29
N ILE A 396 1.35 -15.54 18.82
CA ILE A 396 1.79 -14.39 19.62
C ILE A 396 0.59 -13.64 20.22
N MET A 397 -0.53 -13.60 19.49
CA MET A 397 -1.75 -12.88 19.89
C MET A 397 -2.85 -13.79 20.43
N THR A 398 -2.52 -14.97 20.95
CA THR A 398 -3.50 -15.84 21.63
C THR A 398 -3.22 -15.87 23.13
N HIS A 399 -4.25 -15.69 23.95
CA HIS A 399 -4.16 -16.04 25.37
C HIS A 399 -3.97 -17.56 25.50
N GLY A 400 -2.99 -17.95 26.33
CA GLY A 400 -2.67 -19.35 26.61
C GLY A 400 -3.80 -20.13 27.27
#